data_AF-A0A653DUZ2-F1
#
_entry.id   AF-A0A653DUZ2-F1
#
_cell.length_a   1.000
_cell.length_b   1.000
_cell.length_c   1.000
_cell.angle_alpha   90.00
_cell.angle_beta   90.00
_cell.angle_gamma   90.00
#
_symmetry.space_group_name_H-M   'P 1'
#
loop_
_entity.id
_entity.type
_entity.pdbx_description
1 polymer ?
#
loop_
_entity_poly.entity_id
_entity_poly.type
_entity_poly.pdbx_seq_one_letter_code
_entity_poly.pdbx_strand_id
1 'polypeptide(L)'
;MFSIVFELVRTNKATGIDAISAETLKWLGDDGISLLYILQSRLEGFIGWQISQAQAGFVKGRGTRGQILNLRQIIEKAREHYFPVFIWFVDYSRAFYNVKWPKLWEILISMGVPYHLVFLIQQLCESNLACVRIDGNLSSQTATRKGVRQGCVLSPMLFNIYSEFVMRQVLDNWNGGVTIGGNKISNLRFADDTTHIAASQEVLVALLNILEQHSAACGLGIDYNKTKVIIVDREVMIVDREHDNHREIKSIGRCEVVQGFVYLGSVIDNSGSCENEIRRRIQQARVAMTKLTKIWRDHNITKATKMSLVQSLVFSIFLYASETWTVKKADRTRIDAFEMWT
;
A
#
# COMPACT_ATOMS: atom_id res chain seq x y z
N MET A 1 34.98 -3.05 1.85
CA MET A 1 34.03 -3.86 2.63
C MET A 1 33.05 -2.87 3.27
N PHE A 2 31.80 -2.83 2.82
CA PHE A 2 30.81 -1.88 3.33
C PHE A 2 30.10 -2.53 4.53
N SER A 3 30.26 -1.95 5.72
CA SER A 3 29.49 -2.33 6.91
C SER A 3 28.29 -1.40 7.04
N ILE A 4 27.09 -1.96 7.15
CA ILE A 4 25.84 -1.18 7.24
C ILE A 4 25.22 -1.37 8.62
N VAL A 5 24.91 -0.23 9.26
CA VAL A 5 24.24 -0.15 10.55
C VAL A 5 22.75 0.16 10.34
N PHE A 6 21.87 -0.61 10.97
CA PHE A 6 20.42 -0.41 11.03
C PHE A 6 20.09 0.28 12.35
N GLU A 7 19.38 1.41 12.33
CA GLU A 7 18.90 2.04 13.56
C GLU A 7 17.44 1.63 13.84
N LEU A 8 17.19 1.11 15.04
CA LEU A 8 15.84 0.73 15.45
C LEU A 8 15.19 1.90 16.21
N VAL A 9 14.51 2.80 15.50
CA VAL A 9 13.77 3.90 16.15
C VAL A 9 12.42 3.37 16.62
N ARG A 10 12.22 3.32 17.95
CA ARG A 10 10.90 3.07 18.53
C ARG A 10 9.96 4.24 18.23
N THR A 11 9.14 4.13 17.18
CA THR A 11 8.03 5.06 16.96
C THR A 11 6.74 4.50 17.56
N ASN A 12 6.20 5.18 18.57
CA ASN A 12 4.84 4.96 19.07
C ASN A 12 3.81 5.42 18.02
N LYS A 13 3.11 4.50 17.33
CA LYS A 13 1.63 4.47 17.16
C LYS A 13 1.10 3.53 16.05
N ALA A 14 0.08 2.75 16.43
CA ALA A 14 -1.25 2.58 15.81
C ALA A 14 -1.44 2.29 14.30
N THR A 15 -0.40 2.10 13.50
CA THR A 15 -0.49 1.64 12.11
C THR A 15 0.62 0.64 11.89
N GLY A 16 0.27 -0.65 11.81
CA GLY A 16 1.17 -1.81 11.84
C GLY A 16 2.17 -1.89 10.69
N ILE A 17 3.16 -1.01 10.72
CA ILE A 17 4.41 -1.09 9.99
C ILE A 17 5.49 -1.06 11.08
N ASP A 18 6.22 -2.16 11.24
CA ASP A 18 7.56 -2.10 11.83
C ASP A 18 8.42 -1.28 10.86
N ALA A 19 8.34 0.04 11.00
CA ALA A 19 9.14 0.95 10.20
C ALA A 19 10.56 0.88 10.74
N ILE A 20 11.44 0.18 10.04
CA ILE A 20 12.86 0.54 10.07
C ILE A 20 12.91 1.93 9.44
N SER A 21 12.89 2.95 10.27
CA SER A 21 13.06 4.33 9.83
C SER A 21 14.37 4.46 9.08
N ALA A 22 14.31 5.16 7.95
CA ALA A 22 15.39 5.36 7.02
C ALA A 22 16.67 5.92 7.68
N GLU A 23 17.68 5.07 7.85
CA GLU A 23 19.09 5.48 7.90
C GLU A 23 20.01 4.55 7.08
N THR A 24 19.46 3.79 6.12
CA THR A 24 20.29 2.95 5.23
C THR A 24 21.14 3.77 4.24
N LEU A 25 20.78 5.02 3.97
CA LEU A 25 21.47 5.89 3.00
C LEU A 25 22.74 6.56 3.55
N LYS A 26 22.96 6.58 4.86
CA LYS A 26 24.06 7.35 5.46
C LYS A 26 25.46 6.73 5.23
N TRP A 27 25.54 5.49 4.73
CA TRP A 27 26.78 4.70 4.75
C TRP A 27 27.29 4.21 3.39
N LEU A 28 26.56 4.45 2.29
CA LEU A 28 27.07 4.16 0.95
C LEU A 28 28.07 5.22 0.44
N GLY A 29 28.15 6.38 1.10
CA GLY A 29 28.80 7.56 0.56
C GLY A 29 28.07 8.11 -0.68
N ASP A 30 28.42 9.32 -1.10
CA ASP A 30 27.79 9.96 -2.27
C ASP A 30 28.00 9.14 -3.56
N ASP A 31 29.14 8.46 -3.68
CA ASP A 31 29.49 7.60 -4.81
C ASP A 31 28.60 6.35 -4.89
N GLY A 32 28.35 5.70 -3.75
CA GLY A 32 27.49 4.51 -3.69
C GLY A 32 26.03 4.85 -3.99
N ILE A 33 25.55 6.01 -3.55
CA ILE A 33 24.22 6.52 -3.89
C ILE A 33 24.13 6.80 -5.40
N SER A 34 25.15 7.42 -5.97
CA SER A 34 25.21 7.69 -7.42
C SER A 34 25.15 6.40 -8.25
N LEU A 35 25.88 5.36 -7.84
CA LEU A 35 25.82 4.05 -8.50
C LEU A 35 24.40 3.45 -8.46
N LEU A 36 23.69 3.56 -7.33
CA LEU A 36 22.31 3.07 -7.22
C LEU A 36 21.37 3.79 -8.19
N TYR A 37 21.49 5.11 -8.33
CA TYR A 37 20.68 5.87 -9.29
C TYR A 37 21.01 5.50 -10.75
N ILE A 38 22.29 5.29 -11.07
CA ILE A 38 22.70 4.82 -12.41
C ILE A 38 22.09 3.46 -12.71
N LEU A 39 22.16 2.52 -11.76
CA LEU A 39 21.55 1.20 -11.90
C LEU A 39 20.03 1.29 -12.05
N GLN A 40 19.38 2.14 -11.26
CA GLN A 40 17.94 2.35 -11.34
C GLN A 40 17.53 2.84 -12.75
N SER A 41 18.21 3.87 -13.24
CA SER A 41 17.93 4.45 -14.57
C SER A 41 18.16 3.43 -15.69
N ARG A 42 19.21 2.61 -15.60
CA ARG A 42 19.46 1.53 -16.57
C ARG A 42 18.37 0.48 -16.53
N LEU A 43 17.97 0.02 -15.34
CA LEU A 43 16.90 -0.95 -15.19
C LEU A 43 15.58 -0.41 -15.75
N GLU A 44 15.22 0.83 -15.45
CA GLU A 44 14.00 1.49 -15.98
C GLU A 44 13.82 1.29 -17.49
N GLY A 45 14.90 1.37 -18.28
CA GLY A 45 14.88 1.13 -19.72
C GLY A 45 14.52 -0.30 -20.14
N PHE A 46 14.82 -1.32 -19.32
CA PHE A 46 14.54 -2.73 -19.63
C PHE A 46 13.17 -3.20 -19.14
N ILE A 47 12.73 -2.70 -17.98
CA ILE A 47 11.59 -3.27 -17.24
C ILE A 47 10.43 -2.30 -17.05
N GLY A 48 10.58 -1.01 -17.35
CA GLY A 48 9.52 -0.01 -17.11
C GLY A 48 8.23 -0.32 -17.86
N TRP A 49 8.33 -0.81 -19.09
CA TRP A 49 7.19 -1.22 -19.92
C TRP A 49 6.57 -2.57 -19.52
N GLN A 50 7.26 -3.33 -18.67
CA GLN A 50 6.79 -4.65 -18.21
C GLN A 50 5.86 -4.55 -16.99
N ILE A 51 5.86 -3.42 -16.28
CA ILE A 51 5.01 -3.24 -15.10
C ILE A 51 3.58 -2.94 -15.53
N SER A 52 2.65 -3.81 -15.12
CA SER A 52 1.22 -3.68 -15.41
C SER A 52 0.66 -2.32 -14.97
N GLN A 53 -0.34 -1.81 -15.70
CA GLN A 53 -1.08 -0.58 -15.33
C GLN A 53 -1.75 -0.71 -13.96
N ALA A 54 -2.05 -1.93 -13.50
CA ALA A 54 -2.63 -2.18 -12.19
C ALA A 54 -1.69 -1.86 -11.01
N GLN A 55 -0.36 -1.84 -11.23
CA GLN A 55 0.63 -1.48 -10.19
C GLN A 55 0.88 0.03 -10.19
N ALA A 56 0.55 0.68 -9.08
CA ALA A 56 0.76 2.12 -8.89
C ALA A 56 1.88 2.45 -7.90
N GLY A 57 2.26 1.51 -7.03
CA GLY A 57 3.30 1.77 -6.02
C GLY A 57 4.65 1.92 -6.69
N PHE A 58 5.36 3.00 -6.36
CA PHE A 58 6.70 3.30 -6.90
C PHE A 58 6.77 3.36 -8.43
N VAL A 59 5.65 3.67 -9.11
CA VAL A 59 5.60 3.87 -10.56
C VAL A 59 5.37 5.35 -10.85
N LYS A 60 6.23 5.95 -11.67
CA LYS A 60 6.14 7.37 -12.05
C LYS A 60 4.76 7.69 -12.64
N GLY A 61 4.13 8.76 -12.16
CA GLY A 61 2.82 9.22 -12.63
C GLY A 61 1.63 8.44 -12.06
N ARG A 62 1.87 7.44 -11.19
CA ARG A 62 0.82 6.70 -10.49
C ARG A 62 0.96 6.91 -8.99
N GLY A 63 -0.17 7.01 -8.29
CA GLY A 63 -0.19 7.35 -6.87
C GLY A 63 -1.39 6.75 -6.15
N THR A 64 -1.38 6.86 -4.82
CA THR A 64 -2.43 6.30 -3.95
C THR A 64 -3.82 6.81 -4.32
N ARG A 65 -3.94 8.12 -4.62
CA ARG A 65 -5.20 8.78 -4.98
C ARG A 65 -5.89 8.14 -6.19
N GLY A 66 -5.12 7.75 -7.22
CA GLY A 66 -5.66 7.08 -8.39
C GLY A 66 -6.26 5.71 -8.04
N GLN A 67 -5.57 4.93 -7.19
CA GLN A 67 -6.08 3.63 -6.76
C GLN A 67 -7.29 3.75 -5.82
N ILE A 68 -7.28 4.73 -4.92
CA ILE A 68 -8.44 5.04 -4.06
C ILE A 68 -9.64 5.41 -4.93
N LEU A 69 -9.46 6.26 -5.94
CA LEU A 69 -10.51 6.65 -6.88
C LEU A 69 -11.03 5.46 -7.67
N ASN A 70 -10.14 4.63 -8.25
CA ASN A 70 -10.52 3.43 -8.99
C ASN A 70 -11.39 2.51 -8.13
N LEU A 71 -11.00 2.26 -6.88
CA LEU A 71 -11.76 1.40 -5.98
C LEU A 71 -13.13 2.00 -5.63
N ARG A 72 -13.20 3.30 -5.35
CA ARG A 72 -14.49 3.99 -5.14
C ARG A 72 -15.40 3.89 -6.36
N GLN A 73 -14.87 4.11 -7.56
CA GLN A 73 -15.62 4.00 -8.81
C GLN A 73 -16.15 2.57 -9.04
N ILE A 74 -15.36 1.54 -8.73
CA ILE A 74 -15.82 0.15 -8.81
C ILE A 74 -17.01 -0.09 -7.88
N ILE A 75 -16.92 0.37 -6.63
CA ILE A 75 -18.00 0.25 -5.64
C ILE A 75 -19.26 1.02 -6.09
N GLU A 76 -19.08 2.25 -6.56
CA GLU A 76 -20.20 3.07 -7.07
C GLU A 76 -20.89 2.40 -8.25
N LYS A 77 -20.12 1.88 -9.22
CA LYS A 77 -20.67 1.20 -10.41
C LYS A 77 -21.36 -0.12 -10.07
N ALA A 78 -20.81 -0.90 -9.15
CA ALA A 78 -21.45 -2.10 -8.62
C ALA A 78 -22.84 -1.80 -8.06
N ARG A 79 -22.94 -0.70 -7.30
CA ARG A 79 -24.20 -0.27 -6.67
C ARG A 79 -25.19 0.38 -7.63
N GLU A 80 -24.69 1.10 -8.63
CA GLU A 80 -25.50 1.74 -9.69
C GLU A 80 -26.14 0.70 -10.61
N HIS A 81 -25.38 -0.33 -10.96
CA HIS A 81 -25.79 -1.36 -11.93
C HIS A 81 -26.19 -2.70 -11.30
N TYR A 82 -26.28 -2.77 -9.97
CA TYR A 82 -26.79 -3.94 -9.24
C TYR A 82 -26.04 -5.24 -9.53
N PHE A 83 -24.71 -5.20 -9.62
CA PHE A 83 -23.89 -6.40 -9.71
C PHE A 83 -23.02 -6.59 -8.47
N PRO A 84 -22.82 -7.84 -8.01
CA PRO A 84 -22.00 -8.12 -6.85
C PRO A 84 -20.51 -7.88 -7.12
N VAL A 85 -19.81 -7.33 -6.15
CA VAL A 85 -18.35 -7.18 -6.15
C VAL A 85 -17.78 -7.61 -4.81
N PHE A 86 -16.78 -8.49 -4.87
CA PHE A 86 -15.99 -8.94 -3.74
C PHE A 86 -14.60 -8.31 -3.85
N ILE A 87 -14.23 -7.54 -2.84
CA ILE A 87 -12.98 -6.77 -2.79
C ILE A 87 -12.11 -7.38 -1.70
N TRP A 88 -10.95 -7.89 -2.08
CA TRP A 88 -10.05 -8.58 -1.18
C TRP A 88 -8.74 -7.81 -1.02
N PHE A 89 -8.54 -7.26 0.17
CA PHE A 89 -7.35 -6.50 0.54
C PHE A 89 -6.29 -7.46 1.10
N VAL A 90 -5.33 -7.84 0.28
CA VAL A 90 -4.22 -8.75 0.62
C VAL A 90 -3.08 -7.96 1.23
N ASP A 91 -2.64 -8.40 2.40
CA ASP A 91 -1.43 -7.95 3.07
C ASP A 91 -0.44 -9.12 3.13
N TYR A 92 0.80 -8.89 2.68
CA TYR A 92 1.86 -9.88 2.74
C TYR A 92 2.71 -9.67 3.99
N SER A 93 2.93 -10.74 4.76
CA SER A 93 3.77 -10.68 5.95
C SER A 93 5.21 -10.32 5.56
N ARG A 94 5.65 -9.11 5.96
CA ARG A 94 7.02 -8.61 5.78
C ARG A 94 7.52 -8.78 4.32
N ALA A 95 6.71 -8.37 3.35
CA ALA A 95 6.93 -8.62 1.92
C ALA A 95 8.36 -8.30 1.44
N PHE A 96 8.84 -7.08 1.72
CA PHE A 96 10.19 -6.63 1.35
C PHE A 96 11.29 -7.52 1.95
N TYR A 97 11.16 -7.96 3.21
CA TYR A 97 12.15 -8.80 3.89
C TYR A 97 12.15 -10.25 3.43
N ASN A 98 11.06 -10.70 2.82
CA ASN A 98 10.87 -12.10 2.45
C ASN A 98 11.21 -12.43 0.99
N VAL A 99 11.58 -11.43 0.17
CA VAL A 99 12.06 -11.64 -1.20
C VAL A 99 13.24 -12.62 -1.23
N LYS A 100 13.11 -13.72 -1.97
CA LYS A 100 14.18 -14.72 -2.10
C LYS A 100 15.18 -14.28 -3.17
N TRP A 101 16.44 -14.06 -2.79
CA TRP A 101 17.49 -13.60 -3.72
C TRP A 101 17.71 -14.52 -4.92
N PRO A 102 17.89 -15.86 -4.78
CA PRO A 102 18.05 -16.72 -5.94
C PRO A 102 16.91 -16.55 -6.95
N LYS A 103 15.68 -16.44 -6.43
CA LYS A 103 14.50 -16.24 -7.26
C LYS A 103 14.46 -14.85 -7.90
N LEU A 104 14.88 -13.80 -7.19
CA LEU A 104 14.97 -12.45 -7.73
C LEU A 104 15.94 -12.37 -8.91
N TRP A 105 17.09 -13.05 -8.82
CA TRP A 105 18.09 -13.11 -9.91
C TRP A 105 17.52 -13.81 -11.14
N GLU A 106 16.87 -14.96 -10.97
CA GLU A 106 16.16 -15.66 -12.04
C GLU A 106 15.11 -14.75 -12.70
N ILE A 107 14.31 -14.04 -11.90
CA ILE A 107 13.25 -13.16 -12.40
C ILE A 107 13.84 -12.03 -13.25
N LEU A 108 14.87 -11.34 -12.75
CA LEU A 108 15.52 -10.26 -13.50
C LEU A 108 16.03 -10.73 -14.87
N ILE A 109 16.69 -11.89 -14.91
CA ILE A 109 17.18 -12.48 -16.16
C ILE A 109 16.00 -12.84 -17.07
N SER A 110 14.96 -13.48 -16.54
CA SER A 110 13.77 -13.87 -17.31
C SER A 110 13.00 -12.68 -17.89
N MET A 111 13.11 -11.51 -17.24
CA MET A 111 12.53 -10.24 -17.69
C MET A 111 13.49 -9.44 -18.57
N GLY A 112 14.58 -10.05 -19.07
CA GLY A 112 15.46 -9.46 -20.07
C GLY A 112 16.53 -8.50 -19.52
N VAL A 113 16.75 -8.45 -18.20
CA VAL A 113 17.84 -7.66 -17.63
C VAL A 113 19.18 -8.32 -17.97
N PRO A 114 20.15 -7.60 -18.57
CA PRO A 114 21.46 -8.15 -18.90
C PRO A 114 22.20 -8.70 -17.68
N TYR A 115 22.87 -9.85 -17.86
CA TYR A 115 23.56 -10.57 -16.78
C TYR A 115 24.54 -9.69 -15.99
N HIS A 116 25.29 -8.80 -16.66
CA HIS A 116 26.24 -7.91 -15.99
C HIS A 116 25.56 -6.95 -14.99
N LEU A 117 24.33 -6.48 -15.27
CA LEU A 117 23.56 -5.66 -14.33
C LEU A 117 23.03 -6.50 -13.17
N VAL A 118 22.52 -7.69 -13.46
CA VAL A 118 22.05 -8.64 -12.42
C VAL A 118 23.20 -8.98 -11.47
N PHE A 119 24.39 -9.25 -12.01
CA PHE A 119 25.59 -9.51 -11.23
C PHE A 119 25.95 -8.34 -10.30
N LEU A 120 25.93 -7.10 -10.80
CA LEU A 120 26.17 -5.91 -9.95
C LEU A 120 25.15 -5.79 -8.83
N ILE A 121 23.86 -5.99 -9.12
CA ILE A 121 22.79 -5.96 -8.10
C ILE A 121 22.99 -7.08 -7.09
N GLN A 122 23.36 -8.27 -7.53
CA GLN A 122 23.66 -9.41 -6.68
C GLN A 122 24.80 -9.08 -5.71
N GLN A 123 25.91 -8.54 -6.22
CA GLN A 123 27.02 -8.10 -5.38
C GLN A 123 26.55 -7.08 -4.34
N LEU A 124 25.79 -6.06 -4.76
CA LEU A 124 25.25 -5.05 -3.84
C LEU A 124 24.30 -5.64 -2.79
N CYS A 125 23.57 -6.71 -3.08
CA CYS A 125 22.69 -7.35 -2.11
C CYS A 125 23.45 -8.26 -1.15
N GLU A 126 24.33 -9.12 -1.67
CA GLU A 126 25.03 -10.19 -0.94
C GLU A 126 26.27 -9.72 -0.16
N SER A 127 26.94 -8.65 -0.61
CA SER A 127 28.21 -8.19 -0.03
C SER A 127 28.08 -7.42 1.29
N ASN A 128 26.93 -7.46 1.97
CA ASN A 128 26.61 -6.57 3.08
C ASN A 128 26.32 -7.29 4.39
N LEU A 129 27.02 -6.85 5.43
CA LEU A 129 26.76 -7.21 6.82
C LEU A 129 25.85 -6.16 7.44
N ALA A 130 24.82 -6.63 8.14
CA ALA A 130 23.86 -5.84 8.89
C ALA A 130 24.20 -5.86 10.38
N CYS A 131 24.15 -4.74 11.07
CA CYS A 131 24.12 -4.70 12.54
C CYS A 131 23.01 -3.76 13.00
N VAL A 132 22.38 -4.01 14.14
CA VAL A 132 21.31 -3.19 14.70
C VAL A 132 21.88 -2.28 15.78
N ARG A 133 21.64 -0.98 15.70
CA ARG A 133 21.95 0.00 16.72
C ARG A 133 20.75 0.21 17.63
N ILE A 134 20.95 0.01 18.94
CA ILE A 134 19.97 0.29 20.00
C ILE A 134 20.68 1.14 21.05
N ASP A 135 20.14 2.34 21.32
CA ASP A 135 20.67 3.28 22.33
C ASP A 135 22.19 3.53 22.19
N GLY A 136 22.67 3.70 20.96
CA GLY A 136 24.09 3.93 20.65
C GLY A 136 24.96 2.66 20.61
N ASN A 137 24.46 1.52 21.09
CA ASN A 137 25.18 0.24 21.06
C ASN A 137 24.87 -0.53 19.77
N LEU A 138 25.92 -1.08 19.14
CA LEU A 138 25.79 -1.90 17.94
C LEU A 138 25.66 -3.39 18.32
N SER A 139 24.73 -4.09 17.67
CA SER A 139 24.63 -5.55 17.74
C SER A 139 25.79 -6.21 16.99
N SER A 140 25.91 -7.53 17.16
CA SER A 140 26.77 -8.33 16.29
C SER A 140 26.36 -8.18 14.82
N GLN A 141 27.36 -8.21 13.94
CA GLN A 141 27.15 -8.21 12.50
C GLN A 141 26.53 -9.53 12.06
N THR A 142 25.45 -9.45 11.30
CA THR A 142 24.73 -10.58 10.73
C THR A 142 24.64 -10.41 9.22
N ALA A 143 24.97 -11.45 8.48
CA ALA A 143 24.77 -11.45 7.02
C ALA A 143 23.27 -11.50 6.71
N THR A 144 22.80 -10.55 5.90
CA THR A 144 21.46 -10.65 5.31
C THR A 144 21.48 -11.73 4.24
N ARG A 145 20.45 -12.58 4.17
CA ARG A 145 20.38 -13.69 3.19
C ARG A 145 19.14 -13.66 2.29
N LYS A 146 18.27 -12.67 2.48
CA LYS A 146 17.02 -12.46 1.74
C LYS A 146 16.54 -11.03 1.92
N GLY A 147 15.57 -10.65 1.10
CA GLY A 147 14.86 -9.39 1.18
C GLY A 147 15.51 -8.28 0.34
N VAL A 148 14.70 -7.26 0.07
CA VAL A 148 15.13 -5.97 -0.48
C VAL A 148 15.03 -4.93 0.64
N ARG A 149 15.88 -3.91 0.61
CA ARG A 149 16.10 -3.01 1.75
C ARG A 149 15.13 -1.82 1.70
N GLN A 150 14.31 -1.67 2.72
CA GLN A 150 13.53 -0.44 2.87
C GLN A 150 14.47 0.77 2.99
N GLY A 151 14.18 1.84 2.26
CA GLY A 151 15.03 3.04 2.17
C GLY A 151 16.17 2.97 1.14
N CYS A 152 16.43 1.83 0.50
CA CYS A 152 17.35 1.76 -0.63
C CYS A 152 16.66 2.19 -1.93
N VAL A 153 17.35 3.02 -2.72
CA VAL A 153 16.88 3.56 -4.01
C VAL A 153 16.41 2.45 -4.98
N LEU A 154 17.12 1.33 -5.07
CA LEU A 154 16.77 0.22 -5.97
C LEU A 154 15.64 -0.68 -5.47
N SER A 155 15.42 -0.74 -4.16
CA SER A 155 14.56 -1.77 -3.57
C SER A 155 13.08 -1.68 -4.00
N PRO A 156 12.47 -0.48 -4.12
CA PRO A 156 11.15 -0.33 -4.71
C PRO A 156 10.99 -0.96 -6.09
N MET A 157 11.96 -0.71 -6.98
CA MET A 157 11.94 -1.23 -8.34
C MET A 157 12.12 -2.75 -8.37
N LEU A 158 13.06 -3.28 -7.59
CA LEU A 158 13.26 -4.72 -7.46
C LEU A 158 12.01 -5.43 -6.92
N PHE A 159 11.32 -4.82 -5.95
CA PHE A 159 10.07 -5.36 -5.42
C PHE A 159 8.94 -5.32 -6.45
N ASN A 160 8.82 -4.24 -7.22
CA ASN A 160 7.83 -4.16 -8.29
C ASN A 160 8.02 -5.24 -9.35
N ILE A 161 9.27 -5.51 -9.76
CA ILE A 161 9.61 -6.61 -10.67
C ILE A 161 9.19 -7.95 -10.06
N TYR A 162 9.57 -8.17 -8.81
CA TYR A 162 9.32 -9.42 -8.10
C TYR A 162 7.82 -9.71 -7.98
N SER A 163 7.05 -8.72 -7.55
CA SER A 163 5.59 -8.81 -7.43
C SER A 163 4.91 -8.91 -8.80
N GLU A 164 5.40 -8.22 -9.83
CA GLU A 164 4.89 -8.36 -11.19
C GLU A 164 5.05 -9.78 -11.73
N PHE A 165 6.21 -10.40 -11.51
CA PHE A 165 6.42 -11.80 -11.89
C PHE A 165 5.39 -12.73 -11.22
N VAL A 166 5.20 -12.61 -9.90
CA VAL A 166 4.21 -13.40 -9.16
C VAL A 166 2.81 -13.18 -9.74
N MET A 167 2.44 -11.93 -9.97
CA MET A 167 1.11 -11.59 -10.49
C MET A 167 0.87 -12.09 -11.91
N ARG A 168 1.90 -12.15 -12.76
CA ARG A 168 1.79 -12.76 -14.09
C ARG A 168 1.50 -14.25 -14.02
N GLN A 169 2.11 -14.96 -13.07
CA GLN A 169 1.82 -16.38 -12.86
C GLN A 169 0.41 -16.59 -12.32
N VAL A 170 -0.03 -15.74 -11.38
CA VAL A 170 -1.36 -15.83 -10.77
C VAL A 170 -2.47 -15.51 -11.77
N LEU A 171 -2.23 -14.54 -12.65
CA LEU A 171 -3.22 -14.09 -13.62
C LEU A 171 -3.07 -14.77 -14.99
N ASP A 172 -2.16 -15.73 -15.12
CA ASP A 172 -2.01 -16.50 -16.35
C ASP A 172 -3.29 -17.29 -16.64
N ASN A 173 -3.88 -17.06 -17.81
CA ASN A 173 -5.19 -17.59 -18.20
C ASN A 173 -6.34 -17.27 -17.21
N TRP A 174 -6.17 -16.30 -16.32
CA TRP A 174 -7.20 -15.93 -15.36
C TRP A 174 -8.24 -15.00 -15.99
N ASN A 175 -9.48 -15.49 -16.11
CA ASN A 175 -10.60 -14.73 -16.64
C ASN A 175 -11.58 -14.24 -15.55
N GLY A 176 -11.19 -14.19 -14.28
CA GLY A 176 -11.98 -13.55 -13.22
C GLY A 176 -11.82 -12.02 -13.17
N GLY A 177 -12.63 -11.35 -12.34
CA GLY A 177 -12.68 -9.89 -12.20
C GLY A 177 -14.08 -9.34 -12.39
N VAL A 178 -14.21 -8.02 -12.48
CA VAL A 178 -15.44 -7.32 -12.88
C VAL A 178 -15.20 -6.54 -14.16
N THR A 179 -16.24 -6.34 -14.97
CA THR A 179 -16.14 -5.58 -16.23
C THR A 179 -16.83 -4.24 -16.07
N ILE A 180 -16.07 -3.15 -16.23
CA ILE A 180 -16.59 -1.77 -16.17
C ILE A 180 -16.11 -1.02 -17.42
N GLY A 181 -17.04 -0.45 -18.18
CA GLY A 181 -16.71 0.31 -19.39
C GLY A 181 -15.93 -0.52 -20.44
N GLY A 182 -16.25 -1.82 -20.56
CA GLY A 182 -15.56 -2.75 -21.47
C GLY A 182 -14.19 -3.23 -20.98
N ASN A 183 -13.68 -2.72 -19.85
CA ASN A 183 -12.41 -3.13 -19.29
C ASN A 183 -12.60 -4.11 -18.14
N LYS A 184 -11.83 -5.21 -18.18
CA LYS A 184 -11.76 -6.21 -17.12
C LYS A 184 -10.85 -5.71 -16.00
N ILE A 185 -11.36 -5.63 -14.79
CA ILE A 185 -10.61 -5.20 -13.60
C ILE A 185 -10.58 -6.37 -12.61
N SER A 186 -9.39 -6.92 -12.37
CA SER A 186 -9.18 -8.05 -11.46
C SER A 186 -8.33 -7.69 -10.24
N ASN A 187 -7.53 -6.61 -10.31
CA ASN A 187 -6.69 -6.17 -9.22
C ASN A 187 -6.31 -4.69 -9.31
N LEU A 188 -6.01 -4.10 -8.16
CA LEU A 188 -5.37 -2.80 -7.98
C LEU A 188 -4.21 -3.00 -7.00
N ARG A 189 -3.00 -2.55 -7.36
CA ARG A 189 -1.79 -2.76 -6.56
C ARG A 189 -1.11 -1.45 -6.22
N PHE A 190 -0.57 -1.37 -5.02
CA PHE A 190 0.33 -0.31 -4.59
C PHE A 190 1.47 -0.92 -3.78
N ALA A 191 2.58 -1.21 -4.45
CA ALA A 191 3.70 -1.95 -3.87
C ALA A 191 3.23 -3.32 -3.37
N ASP A 192 3.35 -3.59 -2.06
CA ASP A 192 2.90 -4.82 -1.41
C ASP A 192 1.40 -4.86 -1.13
N ASP A 193 0.75 -3.70 -0.98
CA ASP A 193 -0.71 -3.63 -0.85
C ASP A 193 -1.37 -4.10 -2.15
N THR A 194 -1.98 -5.28 -2.14
CA THR A 194 -2.62 -5.88 -3.31
C THR A 194 -4.11 -6.04 -3.06
N THR A 195 -4.93 -5.42 -3.90
CA THR A 195 -6.40 -5.53 -3.83
C THR A 195 -6.90 -6.34 -5.00
N HIS A 196 -7.50 -7.49 -4.75
CA HIS A 196 -8.15 -8.30 -5.78
C HIS A 196 -9.65 -8.02 -5.84
N ILE A 197 -10.20 -8.16 -7.04
CA ILE A 197 -11.60 -7.88 -7.33
C ILE A 197 -12.20 -9.10 -8.02
N ALA A 198 -13.34 -9.55 -7.54
CA ALA A 198 -14.07 -10.70 -8.09
C ALA A 198 -15.57 -10.41 -8.17
N ALA A 199 -16.24 -11.04 -9.13
CA ALA A 199 -17.70 -10.93 -9.30
C ALA A 199 -18.49 -11.92 -8.41
N SER A 200 -17.82 -12.91 -7.81
CA SER A 200 -18.47 -13.87 -6.90
C SER A 200 -17.50 -14.39 -5.84
N GLN A 201 -18.05 -14.99 -4.78
CA GLN A 201 -17.27 -15.63 -3.72
C GLN A 201 -16.42 -16.78 -4.27
N GLU A 202 -16.97 -17.60 -5.17
CA GLU A 202 -16.29 -18.76 -5.76
C GLU A 202 -15.07 -18.31 -6.58
N VAL A 203 -15.25 -17.26 -7.38
CA VAL A 203 -14.16 -16.65 -8.17
C VAL A 203 -13.08 -16.10 -7.24
N LEU A 204 -13.46 -15.47 -6.13
CA LEU A 204 -12.49 -14.95 -5.16
C LEU A 204 -11.70 -16.07 -4.48
N VAL A 205 -12.37 -17.14 -4.02
CA VAL A 205 -11.71 -18.28 -3.37
C VAL A 205 -10.79 -19.02 -4.33
N ALA A 206 -11.19 -19.19 -5.59
CA ALA A 206 -10.33 -19.78 -6.62
C ALA A 206 -9.07 -18.93 -6.85
N LEU A 207 -9.21 -17.60 -6.93
CA LEU A 207 -8.07 -16.69 -7.07
C LEU A 207 -7.15 -16.74 -5.85
N LEU A 208 -7.72 -16.82 -4.65
CA LEU A 208 -6.97 -16.90 -3.39
C LEU A 208 -6.06 -18.12 -3.36
N ASN A 209 -6.57 -19.29 -3.77
CA ASN A 209 -5.78 -20.52 -3.77
C ASN A 209 -4.60 -20.42 -4.75
N ILE A 210 -4.82 -19.86 -5.95
CA ILE A 210 -3.76 -19.64 -6.94
C ILE A 210 -2.73 -18.62 -6.41
N LEU A 211 -3.21 -17.49 -5.85
CA LEU A 211 -2.36 -16.46 -5.27
C LEU A 211 -1.47 -17.03 -4.17
N GLU A 212 -2.05 -17.74 -3.20
CA GLU A 212 -1.31 -18.30 -2.08
C GLU A 212 -0.23 -19.27 -2.54
N GLN A 213 -0.52 -20.14 -3.51
CA GLN A 213 0.44 -21.09 -4.07
C GLN A 213 1.64 -20.37 -4.71
N HIS A 214 1.40 -19.43 -5.62
CA HIS A 214 2.47 -18.76 -6.36
C HIS A 214 3.25 -17.74 -5.50
N SER A 215 2.55 -17.01 -4.63
CA SER A 215 3.17 -16.04 -3.73
C SER A 215 4.04 -16.73 -2.66
N ALA A 216 3.57 -17.82 -2.06
CA ALA A 216 4.33 -18.60 -1.09
C ALA A 216 5.59 -19.25 -1.71
N ALA A 217 5.51 -19.73 -2.95
CA ALA A 217 6.68 -20.21 -3.69
C ALA A 217 7.76 -19.12 -3.80
N CYS A 218 7.36 -17.85 -3.96
CA CYS A 218 8.24 -16.68 -3.95
C CYS A 218 8.51 -16.11 -2.54
N GLY A 219 8.08 -16.79 -1.47
CA GLY A 219 8.30 -16.35 -0.09
C GLY A 219 7.37 -15.24 0.40
N LEU A 220 6.41 -14.80 -0.42
CA LEU A 220 5.40 -13.82 -0.04
C LEU A 220 4.21 -14.55 0.61
N GLY A 221 4.24 -14.71 1.93
CA GLY A 221 3.13 -15.30 2.68
C GLY A 221 2.04 -14.28 3.00
N ILE A 222 0.77 -14.68 2.86
CA ILE A 222 -0.40 -13.85 3.18
C ILE A 222 -0.56 -13.73 4.70
N ASP A 223 -0.75 -12.51 5.20
CA ASP A 223 -1.14 -12.25 6.59
C ASP A 223 -2.68 -12.20 6.69
N TYR A 224 -3.28 -13.32 7.07
CA TYR A 224 -4.74 -13.45 7.20
C TYR A 224 -5.34 -12.57 8.31
N ASN A 225 -4.56 -12.10 9.27
CA ASN A 225 -5.07 -11.20 10.32
C ASN A 225 -5.28 -9.78 9.79
N LYS A 226 -4.43 -9.35 8.86
CA LYS A 226 -4.52 -8.02 8.21
C LYS A 226 -5.33 -8.04 6.93
N THR A 227 -5.38 -9.19 6.27
CA THR A 227 -6.12 -9.39 5.03
C THR A 227 -7.62 -9.42 5.29
N LYS A 228 -8.39 -8.59 4.56
CA LYS A 228 -9.84 -8.43 4.75
C LYS A 228 -10.60 -8.50 3.43
N VAL A 229 -11.89 -8.84 3.51
CA VAL A 229 -12.81 -8.82 2.38
C VAL A 229 -13.93 -7.82 2.64
N ILE A 230 -14.24 -6.99 1.64
CA ILE A 230 -15.47 -6.21 1.58
C ILE A 230 -16.38 -6.83 0.51
N ILE A 231 -17.65 -7.00 0.85
CA ILE A 231 -18.68 -7.46 -0.08
C ILE A 231 -19.55 -6.26 -0.42
N VAL A 232 -19.67 -5.95 -1.71
CA VAL A 232 -20.59 -4.96 -2.26
C VAL A 232 -21.63 -5.69 -3.09
N ASP A 233 -22.71 -6.08 -2.43
CA ASP A 233 -23.83 -6.76 -3.07
C ASP A 233 -25.13 -6.25 -2.43
N ARG A 234 -26.04 -5.73 -3.26
CA ARG A 234 -27.32 -5.20 -2.78
C ARG A 234 -28.24 -6.31 -2.31
N GLU A 235 -28.24 -7.50 -2.91
CA GLU A 235 -29.12 -8.58 -2.44
C GLU A 235 -28.67 -9.06 -1.05
N VAL A 236 -27.37 -9.17 -0.83
CA VAL A 236 -26.80 -9.45 0.50
C VAL A 236 -27.03 -8.28 1.49
N MET A 237 -27.16 -7.04 1.02
CA MET A 237 -27.37 -5.86 1.87
C MET A 237 -28.83 -5.43 2.08
N ILE A 238 -29.80 -5.87 1.26
CA ILE A 238 -31.20 -5.44 1.31
C ILE A 238 -32.04 -6.29 2.28
N VAL A 239 -31.54 -7.42 2.78
CA VAL A 239 -32.34 -8.33 3.62
C VAL A 239 -32.74 -7.74 4.99
N ASP A 240 -32.11 -6.68 5.49
CA ASP A 240 -32.39 -6.12 6.83
C ASP A 240 -33.11 -4.76 6.81
N ARG A 241 -34.40 -4.78 6.47
CA ARG A 241 -35.33 -3.77 7.02
C ARG A 241 -36.46 -4.36 7.84
N GLU A 242 -36.73 -5.66 7.77
CA GLU A 242 -37.88 -6.25 8.48
C GLU A 242 -37.63 -7.61 9.16
N HIS A 243 -36.55 -8.35 8.88
CA HIS A 243 -36.34 -9.67 9.49
C HIS A 243 -34.87 -9.94 9.87
N ASP A 244 -34.63 -9.89 11.17
CA ASP A 244 -33.39 -10.16 11.93
C ASP A 244 -32.90 -11.62 11.79
N ASN A 245 -32.58 -12.06 10.56
CA ASN A 245 -32.04 -13.38 10.26
C ASN A 245 -30.79 -13.26 9.36
N HIS A 246 -29.73 -12.72 9.94
CA HIS A 246 -28.42 -12.60 9.31
C HIS A 246 -27.85 -13.97 8.89
N ARG A 247 -27.68 -14.20 7.59
CA ARG A 247 -26.49 -14.91 7.09
C ARG A 247 -25.40 -13.87 6.83
N GLU A 248 -24.93 -13.21 7.88
CA GLU A 248 -23.70 -12.41 7.78
C GLU A 248 -22.57 -13.35 7.40
N ILE A 249 -22.08 -13.26 6.17
CA ILE A 249 -20.88 -13.98 5.77
C ILE A 249 -19.73 -13.37 6.57
N LYS A 250 -19.31 -14.05 7.64
CA LYS A 250 -18.25 -13.55 8.55
C LYS A 250 -16.85 -13.75 7.96
N SER A 251 -16.67 -14.73 7.07
CA SER A 251 -15.39 -15.00 6.45
C SER A 251 -15.52 -15.63 5.07
N ILE A 252 -14.56 -15.33 4.19
CA ILE A 252 -14.39 -15.93 2.87
C ILE A 252 -12.94 -16.35 2.72
N GLY A 253 -12.70 -17.64 2.44
CA GLY A 253 -11.33 -18.13 2.18
C GLY A 253 -10.33 -17.82 3.30
N ARG A 254 -10.73 -18.02 4.57
CA ARG A 254 -9.98 -17.67 5.80
C ARG A 254 -9.82 -16.17 6.09
N CYS A 255 -10.33 -15.30 5.23
CA CYS A 255 -10.27 -13.85 5.42
C CYS A 255 -11.55 -13.35 6.10
N GLU A 256 -11.40 -12.45 7.07
CA GLU A 256 -12.53 -11.79 7.72
C GLU A 256 -13.25 -10.86 6.75
N VAL A 257 -14.58 -10.92 6.75
CA VAL A 257 -15.42 -9.98 6.01
C VAL A 257 -15.73 -8.79 6.92
N VAL A 258 -15.51 -7.59 6.38
CA VAL A 258 -15.70 -6.32 7.10
C VAL A 258 -16.60 -5.37 6.29
N GLN A 259 -17.25 -4.45 6.99
CA GLN A 259 -18.07 -3.41 6.37
C GLN A 259 -17.23 -2.27 5.76
N GLY A 260 -16.03 -2.05 6.32
CA GLY A 260 -15.09 -1.04 5.83
C GLY A 260 -13.64 -1.35 6.19
N PHE A 261 -12.72 -0.79 5.41
CA PHE A 261 -11.28 -1.04 5.48
C PHE A 261 -10.49 0.26 5.19
N VAL A 262 -9.34 0.44 5.83
CA VAL A 262 -8.44 1.57 5.55
C VAL A 262 -7.50 1.19 4.41
N TYR A 263 -7.88 1.55 3.19
CA TYR A 263 -7.09 1.31 1.98
C TYR A 263 -6.24 2.53 1.61
N LEU A 264 -4.91 2.35 1.54
CA LEU A 264 -3.95 3.43 1.21
C LEU A 264 -4.16 4.71 2.03
N GLY A 265 -4.52 4.53 3.30
CA GLY A 265 -4.78 5.60 4.25
C GLY A 265 -6.20 6.17 4.22
N SER A 266 -7.05 5.83 3.25
CA SER A 266 -8.47 6.25 3.15
C SER A 266 -9.41 5.14 3.58
N VAL A 267 -10.45 5.45 4.35
CA VAL A 267 -11.55 4.51 4.63
C VAL A 267 -12.36 4.28 3.37
N ILE A 268 -12.55 3.00 3.05
CA ILE A 268 -13.42 2.48 2.00
C ILE A 268 -14.46 1.60 2.68
N ASP A 269 -15.73 1.85 2.45
CA ASP A 269 -16.83 1.04 2.97
C ASP A 269 -17.74 0.54 1.85
N ASN A 270 -18.49 -0.50 2.18
CA ASN A 270 -19.35 -1.20 1.23
C ASN A 270 -20.63 -0.41 0.85
N SER A 271 -20.91 0.69 1.57
CA SER A 271 -22.01 1.60 1.28
C SER A 271 -21.69 2.53 0.11
N GLY A 272 -20.41 2.67 -0.25
CA GLY A 272 -19.91 3.64 -1.21
C GLY A 272 -19.91 5.08 -0.69
N SER A 273 -20.27 5.31 0.58
CA SER A 273 -20.30 6.65 1.17
C SER A 273 -18.89 7.14 1.49
N CYS A 274 -18.67 8.45 1.38
CA CYS A 274 -17.44 9.10 1.84
C CYS A 274 -17.54 9.64 3.26
N GLU A 275 -18.73 9.58 3.88
CA GLU A 275 -19.01 10.22 5.18
C GLU A 275 -18.07 9.74 6.30
N ASN A 276 -17.82 8.44 6.39
CA ASN A 276 -16.92 7.87 7.40
C ASN A 276 -15.48 8.36 7.24
N GLU A 277 -14.98 8.47 6.01
CA GLU A 277 -13.65 9.01 5.72
C GLU A 277 -13.57 10.50 6.01
N ILE A 278 -14.57 11.28 5.61
CA ILE A 278 -14.62 12.74 5.85
C ILE A 278 -14.60 13.00 7.36
N ARG A 279 -15.43 12.31 8.14
CA ARG A 279 -15.45 12.41 9.61
C ARG A 279 -14.09 12.04 10.22
N ARG A 280 -13.47 10.96 9.74
CA ARG A 280 -12.14 10.53 10.18
C ARG A 280 -11.08 11.59 9.90
N ARG A 281 -11.08 12.21 8.72
CA ARG A 281 -10.13 13.27 8.33
C ARG A 281 -10.28 14.52 9.18
N ILE A 282 -11.51 14.97 9.41
CA ILE A 282 -11.81 16.09 10.31
C ILE A 282 -11.26 15.77 11.71
N GLN A 283 -11.50 14.56 12.23
CA GLN A 283 -11.02 14.17 13.55
C GLN A 283 -9.49 14.13 13.63
N GLN A 284 -8.81 13.57 12.62
CA GLN A 284 -7.35 13.54 12.57
C GLN A 284 -6.74 14.95 12.51
N ALA A 285 -7.33 15.84 11.71
CA ALA A 285 -6.90 17.23 11.61
C ALA A 285 -7.10 18.00 12.92
N ARG A 286 -8.24 17.80 13.60
CA ARG A 286 -8.48 18.35 14.95
C ARG A 286 -7.44 17.87 15.96
N VAL A 287 -7.11 16.57 15.95
CA VAL A 287 -6.07 16.02 16.82
C VAL A 287 -4.70 16.64 16.52
N ALA A 288 -4.36 16.86 15.26
CA ALA A 288 -3.12 17.54 14.88
C ALA A 288 -3.10 19.00 15.38
N MET A 289 -4.21 19.72 15.23
CA MET A 289 -4.35 21.09 15.75
C MET A 289 -4.13 21.14 17.26
N THR A 290 -4.73 20.21 18.02
CA THR A 290 -4.59 20.15 19.49
C THR A 290 -3.14 19.85 19.92
N LYS A 291 -2.42 18.99 19.19
CA LYS A 291 -1.00 18.71 19.51
C LYS A 291 -0.10 19.93 19.40
N LEU A 292 -0.47 20.90 18.57
CA LEU A 292 0.29 22.13 18.33
C LEU A 292 -0.13 23.29 19.27
N THR A 293 -0.94 23.02 20.30
CA THR A 293 -1.44 24.05 21.25
C THR A 293 -0.35 24.92 21.85
N LYS A 294 0.83 24.37 22.15
CA LYS A 294 1.97 25.15 22.68
C LYS A 294 2.44 26.22 21.69
N ILE A 295 2.51 25.88 20.40
CA ILE A 295 2.89 26.80 19.33
C ILE A 295 1.82 27.89 19.17
N TRP A 296 0.54 27.54 19.25
CA TRP A 296 -0.55 28.51 19.13
C TRP A 296 -0.53 29.56 20.24
N ARG A 297 -0.16 29.16 21.46
CA ARG A 297 -0.05 30.04 22.63
C ARG A 297 1.25 30.83 22.72
N ASP A 298 2.27 30.46 21.96
CA ASP A 298 3.56 31.16 21.98
C ASP A 298 3.47 32.51 21.27
N HIS A 299 3.68 33.60 22.00
CA HIS A 299 3.64 34.96 21.47
C HIS A 299 4.90 35.34 20.67
N ASN A 300 5.99 34.57 20.79
CA ASN A 300 7.23 34.79 20.03
C ASN A 300 7.11 34.27 18.59
N ILE A 301 6.12 33.42 18.30
CA ILE A 301 5.88 32.87 16.96
C ILE A 301 4.91 33.77 16.21
N THR A 302 5.33 34.26 15.04
CA THR A 302 4.51 35.14 14.23
C THR A 302 3.23 34.46 13.75
N LYS A 303 2.17 35.25 13.54
CA LYS A 303 0.92 34.75 12.96
C LYS A 303 1.14 34.09 11.60
N ALA A 304 2.03 34.64 10.76
CA ALA A 304 2.36 34.09 9.46
C ALA A 304 2.94 32.67 9.55
N THR A 305 3.89 32.45 10.48
CA THR A 305 4.45 31.12 10.75
C THR A 305 3.37 30.15 11.25
N LYS A 306 2.49 30.59 12.15
CA LYS A 306 1.38 29.75 12.64
C LYS A 306 0.45 29.33 11.51
N MET A 307 0.08 30.25 10.61
CA MET A 307 -0.74 29.94 9.44
C MET A 307 -0.07 28.93 8.50
N SER A 308 1.24 29.08 8.25
CA SER A 308 2.02 28.13 7.45
C SER A 308 2.06 26.73 8.09
N LEU A 309 2.12 26.64 9.42
CA LEU A 309 2.05 25.36 10.14
C LEU A 309 0.66 24.72 10.04
N VAL A 310 -0.42 25.50 10.12
CA VAL A 310 -1.79 24.98 9.89
C VAL A 310 -1.92 24.42 8.49
N GLN A 311 -1.48 25.15 7.47
CA GLN A 311 -1.54 24.71 6.07
C GLN A 311 -0.72 23.42 5.84
N SER A 312 0.50 23.38 6.35
CA SER A 312 1.43 22.26 6.10
C SER A 312 1.17 21.01 6.95
N LEU A 313 0.66 21.15 8.18
CA LEU A 313 0.49 20.03 9.12
C LEU A 313 -0.96 19.63 9.38
N VAL A 314 -1.91 20.56 9.29
CA VAL A 314 -3.33 20.28 9.58
C VAL A 314 -4.09 20.06 8.28
N PHE A 315 -3.99 20.98 7.31
CA PHE A 315 -4.69 20.82 6.04
C PHE A 315 -4.11 19.71 5.17
N SER A 316 -2.82 19.41 5.25
CA SER A 316 -2.25 18.23 4.57
C SER A 316 -2.89 16.91 5.03
N ILE A 317 -3.22 16.79 6.33
CA ILE A 317 -3.92 15.62 6.88
C ILE A 317 -5.38 15.59 6.42
N PHE A 318 -6.07 16.73 6.50
CA PHE A 318 -7.47 16.87 6.15
C PHE A 318 -7.72 16.60 4.67
N LEU A 319 -6.90 17.19 3.79
CA LEU A 319 -7.09 17.17 2.33
C LEU A 319 -6.60 15.88 1.67
N TYR A 320 -5.95 14.98 2.39
CA TYR A 320 -5.45 13.73 1.82
C TYR A 320 -6.60 12.92 1.20
N ALA A 321 -6.49 12.64 -0.10
CA ALA A 321 -7.47 11.91 -0.92
C ALA A 321 -8.85 12.58 -1.01
N SER A 322 -8.96 13.87 -0.67
CA SER A 322 -10.22 14.63 -0.74
C SER A 322 -10.76 14.77 -2.16
N GLU A 323 -9.89 14.74 -3.16
CA GLU A 323 -10.26 14.73 -4.59
C GLU A 323 -11.04 13.47 -5.01
N THR A 324 -11.04 12.43 -4.17
CA THR A 324 -11.75 11.17 -4.45
C THR A 324 -13.13 11.09 -3.80
N TRP A 325 -13.55 12.13 -3.07
CA TRP A 325 -14.79 12.09 -2.30
C TRP A 325 -16.02 12.47 -3.14
N THR A 326 -17.03 11.62 -3.06
CA THR A 326 -18.40 11.95 -3.48
C THR A 326 -19.10 12.67 -2.32
N VAL A 327 -19.06 14.01 -2.33
CA VAL A 327 -19.53 14.87 -1.23
C VAL A 327 -21.04 15.10 -1.31
N LYS A 328 -21.77 14.72 -0.26
CA LYS A 328 -23.21 15.03 -0.11
C LYS A 328 -23.40 16.38 0.56
N LYS A 329 -24.62 16.94 0.49
CA LYS A 329 -24.96 18.23 1.14
C LYS A 329 -24.58 18.26 2.63
N ALA A 330 -24.88 17.20 3.38
CA ALA A 330 -24.54 17.11 4.80
C ALA A 330 -23.02 17.06 5.05
N ASP A 331 -22.26 16.43 4.15
CA ASP A 331 -20.80 16.38 4.24
C ASP A 331 -20.19 17.75 3.94
N ARG A 332 -20.75 18.47 2.97
CA ARG A 332 -20.34 19.85 2.66
C ARG A 332 -20.48 20.75 3.88
N THR A 333 -21.63 20.72 4.57
CA THR A 333 -21.83 21.49 5.80
C THR A 333 -20.79 21.16 6.89
N ARG A 334 -20.36 19.90 7.01
CA ARG A 334 -19.31 19.50 7.97
C ARG A 334 -17.94 20.01 7.59
N ILE A 335 -17.62 19.99 6.29
CA ILE A 335 -16.38 20.53 5.73
C ILE A 335 -16.32 22.03 5.96
N ASP A 336 -17.38 22.77 5.60
CA ASP A 336 -17.44 24.23 5.78
C ASP A 336 -17.30 24.59 7.27
N ALA A 337 -17.96 23.85 8.17
CA ALA A 337 -17.81 24.05 9.61
C ALA A 337 -16.39 23.79 10.15
N PHE A 338 -15.62 22.91 9.49
CA PHE A 338 -14.22 22.69 9.83
C PHE A 338 -13.31 23.82 9.33
N GLU A 339 -13.55 24.33 8.11
CA GLU A 339 -12.81 25.46 7.54
C GLU A 339 -13.04 26.76 8.33
N MET A 340 -14.25 26.97 8.86
CA MET A 340 -14.55 28.14 9.72
C MET A 340 -13.90 28.08 11.11
N TRP A 341 -13.28 26.95 11.47
CA TRP A 341 -12.62 26.76 12.77
C TRP A 341 -11.16 27.26 12.79
N THR A 342 -10.57 27.52 11.63
CA THR A 342 -9.24 28.15 11.46
C THR A 342 -9.35 29.64 11.22
#